data_AF-A0A6A2XUQ4-F1
#
_entry.id   AF-A0A6A2XUQ4-F1
#
_cell.length_a   1.000
_cell.length_b   1.000
_cell.length_c   1.000
_cell.angle_alpha   90.00
_cell.angle_beta   90.00
_cell.angle_gamma   90.00
#
_symmetry.space_group_name_H-M   'P 1'
#
loop_
_entity.id
_entity.type
_entity.pdbx_description
1 polymer ?
#
loop_
_entity_poly.entity_id
_entity_poly.type
_entity_poly.pdbx_seq_one_letter_code
_entity_poly.pdbx_strand_id
1 'polypeptide(L)'
;MGRGRVQMKRIENPVQRQVTFCKRRAGLLKKAKELSVLCDAEIGVFIFSAHGKLYELATKGTMQELIERYGKYTGGPQLPDEPMVEPMDAKKEIGMLKQEIEILQKGLR
;
A
#
# COMPACT_ATOMS: atom_id res chain seq x y z
N MET A 1 36.91 -6.73 -12.73
CA MET A 1 37.18 -6.79 -11.26
C MET A 1 36.18 -7.75 -10.62
N GLY A 2 36.66 -8.80 -9.97
CA GLY A 2 35.81 -9.84 -9.36
C GLY A 2 34.99 -9.31 -8.19
N ARG A 3 33.78 -9.87 -8.01
CA ARG A 3 32.95 -9.59 -6.83
C ARG A 3 33.50 -10.36 -5.63
N GLY A 4 33.99 -9.64 -4.61
CA GLY A 4 34.33 -10.24 -3.32
C GLY A 4 33.08 -10.74 -2.57
N ARG A 5 33.23 -11.80 -1.77
CA ARG A 5 32.18 -12.29 -0.87
C ARG A 5 31.92 -11.25 0.23
N VAL A 6 30.66 -10.92 0.46
CA VAL A 6 30.24 -9.98 1.52
C VAL A 6 29.52 -10.76 2.61
N GLN A 7 29.76 -10.42 3.88
CA GLN A 7 29.02 -10.99 5.02
C GLN A 7 27.54 -10.54 4.96
N MET A 8 26.61 -11.43 5.29
CA MET A 8 25.17 -11.12 5.36
C MET A 8 24.84 -10.44 6.69
N LYS A 9 25.25 -9.18 6.81
CA LYS A 9 24.94 -8.28 7.92
C LYS A 9 24.68 -6.87 7.38
N ARG A 10 24.17 -5.97 8.24
CA ARG A 10 24.01 -4.55 7.88
C ARG A 10 25.36 -3.96 7.45
N ILE A 11 25.36 -3.19 6.36
CA ILE A 11 26.54 -2.44 5.92
C ILE A 11 26.58 -1.15 6.75
N GLU A 12 27.62 -0.99 7.56
CA GLU A 12 27.75 0.16 8.47
C GLU A 12 28.05 1.45 7.71
N ASN A 13 28.99 1.41 6.76
CA ASN A 13 29.34 2.57 5.96
C ASN A 13 28.13 3.05 5.12
N PRO A 14 27.62 4.27 5.35
CA PRO A 14 26.39 4.75 4.73
C PRO A 14 26.51 4.90 3.21
N VAL A 15 27.67 5.32 2.70
CA VAL A 15 27.91 5.47 1.25
C VAL A 15 27.90 4.11 0.57
N GLN A 16 28.62 3.13 1.12
CA GLN A 16 28.62 1.76 0.60
C GLN A 16 27.24 1.12 0.70
N ARG A 17 26.51 1.37 1.78
CA ARG A 17 25.13 0.90 1.96
C ARG A 17 24.21 1.47 0.89
N GLN A 18 24.30 2.77 0.59
CA GLN A 18 23.49 3.41 -0.45
C GLN A 18 23.78 2.86 -1.85
N VAL A 19 25.07 2.73 -2.22
CA VAL A 19 25.46 2.15 -3.50
C VAL A 19 25.00 0.69 -3.61
N THR A 20 25.15 -0.08 -2.53
CA THR A 20 24.72 -1.48 -2.49
C THR A 20 23.20 -1.59 -2.57
N PHE A 21 22.46 -0.74 -1.88
CA PHE A 21 21.00 -0.65 -1.96
C PHE A 21 20.57 -0.42 -3.40
N CYS A 22 21.12 0.60 -4.07
CA CYS A 22 20.78 0.90 -5.46
C CYS A 22 21.02 -0.30 -6.38
N LYS A 23 22.18 -0.96 -6.27
CA LYS A 23 22.54 -2.12 -7.10
C LYS A 23 21.69 -3.36 -6.80
N ARG A 24 21.49 -3.70 -5.51
CA ARG A 24 20.72 -4.88 -5.10
C ARG A 24 19.23 -4.70 -5.36
N ARG A 25 18.67 -3.51 -5.11
CA ARG A 25 17.30 -3.15 -5.49
C ARG A 25 17.07 -3.37 -6.98
N ALA A 26 17.92 -2.78 -7.84
CA ALA A 26 17.80 -2.96 -9.28
C ALA A 26 17.89 -4.44 -9.70
N GLY A 27 18.82 -5.19 -9.11
CA GLY A 27 18.95 -6.63 -9.36
C GLY A 27 17.72 -7.45 -8.93
N LEU A 28 17.14 -7.14 -7.77
CA LEU A 28 15.92 -7.78 -7.26
C LEU A 28 14.74 -7.52 -8.19
N LEU A 29 14.50 -6.26 -8.57
CA LEU A 29 13.41 -5.89 -9.48
C LEU A 29 13.58 -6.55 -10.85
N LYS A 30 14.82 -6.63 -11.35
CA LYS A 30 15.12 -7.36 -12.59
C LYS A 30 14.77 -8.84 -12.47
N LYS A 31 15.17 -9.50 -11.38
CA LYS A 31 14.87 -10.92 -11.15
C LYS A 31 13.38 -11.21 -11.00
N ALA A 32 12.65 -10.34 -10.31
CA ALA A 32 11.19 -10.44 -10.22
C ALA A 32 10.54 -10.35 -11.61
N LYS A 33 10.98 -9.41 -12.46
CA LYS A 33 10.48 -9.30 -13.84
C LYS A 33 10.84 -10.52 -14.69
N GLU A 34 12.08 -11.01 -14.61
CA GLU A 34 12.51 -12.21 -15.32
C GLU A 34 11.62 -13.41 -14.95
N LEU A 35 11.38 -13.64 -13.65
CA LEU A 35 10.52 -14.74 -13.18
C LEU A 35 9.06 -14.59 -13.65
N SER A 36 8.53 -13.37 -13.59
CA SER A 36 7.18 -13.08 -14.06
C SER A 36 7.00 -13.42 -15.54
N VAL A 37 7.98 -13.07 -16.39
CA VAL A 37 7.94 -13.39 -17.82
C VAL A 37 8.13 -14.88 -18.09
N LEU A 38 9.09 -15.53 -17.41
CA LEU A 38 9.43 -16.93 -17.66
C LEU A 38 8.34 -17.91 -17.21
N CYS A 39 7.63 -17.59 -16.14
CA CYS A 39 6.69 -18.50 -15.50
C CYS A 39 5.25 -17.96 -15.47
N ASP A 40 4.98 -16.87 -16.18
CA ASP A 40 3.69 -16.16 -16.19
C ASP A 40 3.17 -15.76 -14.79
N ALA A 41 4.08 -15.65 -13.82
CA ALA A 41 3.74 -15.35 -12.42
C ALA A 41 3.44 -13.86 -12.22
N GLU A 42 2.46 -13.55 -11.37
CA GLU A 42 2.21 -12.19 -10.88
C GLU A 42 3.02 -11.91 -9.63
N ILE A 43 3.86 -10.87 -9.66
CA ILE A 43 4.81 -10.56 -8.60
C ILE A 43 4.70 -9.08 -8.23
N GLY A 44 4.49 -8.83 -6.94
CA GLY A 44 4.56 -7.50 -6.32
C GLY A 44 5.78 -7.40 -5.40
N VAL A 45 6.52 -6.29 -5.47
CA VAL A 45 7.66 -6.01 -4.58
C VAL A 45 7.54 -4.60 -4.00
N PHE A 46 7.62 -4.48 -2.67
CA PHE A 46 7.70 -3.20 -1.95
C PHE A 46 9.04 -3.07 -1.24
N ILE A 47 9.66 -1.89 -1.33
CA ILE A 47 10.95 -1.60 -0.72
C ILE A 47 10.92 -0.20 -0.13
N PHE A 48 10.92 -0.11 1.20
CA PHE A 48 11.15 1.14 1.91
C PHE A 48 12.65 1.30 2.18
N SER A 49 13.24 2.37 1.65
CA SER A 49 14.62 2.71 1.99
C SER A 49 14.75 3.23 3.41
N ALA A 50 15.98 3.24 3.94
CA ALA A 50 16.26 3.83 5.25
C ALA A 50 15.91 5.33 5.35
N HIS A 51 15.70 6.00 4.21
CA HIS A 51 15.28 7.40 4.13
C HIS A 51 13.76 7.56 3.94
N GLY A 52 12.98 6.49 4.13
CA GLY A 52 11.51 6.51 4.00
C GLY A 52 10.99 6.52 2.55
N LYS A 53 11.86 6.60 1.54
CA LYS A 53 11.43 6.53 0.14
C LYS A 53 10.95 5.13 -0.22
N LEU A 54 9.73 5.05 -0.74
CA LEU A 54 9.13 3.86 -1.31
C LEU A 54 9.64 3.61 -2.74
N TYR A 55 9.92 2.33 -3.01
CA TYR A 55 10.15 1.81 -4.35
C TYR A 55 9.30 0.55 -4.51
N GLU A 56 8.58 0.47 -5.62
CA GLU A 56 7.67 -0.63 -5.87
C GLU A 56 7.76 -1.15 -7.30
N LEU A 57 7.32 -2.39 -7.50
CA LEU A 57 7.17 -3.03 -8.80
C LEU A 57 5.95 -3.94 -8.75
N ALA A 58 5.01 -3.71 -9.66
CA ALA A 58 4.00 -4.68 -10.07
C ALA A 58 4.39 -5.22 -11.45
N THR A 59 4.48 -6.54 -11.60
CA THR A 59 4.86 -7.13 -12.90
C THR A 59 3.70 -7.25 -13.88
N LYS A 60 2.46 -7.32 -13.37
CA LYS A 60 1.21 -7.23 -14.14
C LYS A 60 0.27 -6.25 -13.45
N GLY A 61 -0.47 -5.48 -14.24
CA GLY A 61 -1.44 -4.52 -13.71
C GLY A 61 -0.82 -3.43 -12.85
N THR A 62 -1.61 -2.93 -11.91
CA THR A 62 -1.20 -1.94 -10.91
C THR A 62 -0.86 -2.60 -9.58
N MET A 63 -0.14 -1.87 -8.74
CA MET A 63 0.16 -2.36 -7.39
C MET A 63 -1.11 -2.51 -6.53
N GLN A 64 -2.10 -1.63 -6.72
CA GLN A 64 -3.37 -1.70 -6.00
C GLN A 64 -4.13 -3.00 -6.30
N GLU A 65 -4.19 -3.41 -7.56
CA GLU A 65 -4.84 -4.67 -7.97
C GLU A 65 -4.16 -5.90 -7.34
N LEU A 66 -2.83 -5.89 -7.25
CA LEU A 66 -2.04 -6.94 -6.60
C LEU A 66 -2.32 -7.02 -5.08
N ILE A 67 -2.40 -5.87 -4.41
CA ILE A 67 -2.75 -5.80 -2.98
C ILE A 67 -4.18 -6.31 -2.76
N GLU A 68 -5.13 -5.85 -3.58
CA GLU A 68 -6.53 -6.27 -3.48
C GLU A 68 -6.66 -7.79 -3.70
N ARG A 69 -5.97 -8.33 -4.71
CA ARG A 69 -5.92 -9.76 -4.97
C ARG A 69 -5.33 -10.51 -3.77
N TYR A 70 -4.20 -10.05 -3.23
CA TYR A 70 -3.59 -10.65 -2.04
C TYR A 70 -4.57 -10.65 -0.85
N GLY A 71 -5.25 -9.53 -0.60
CA GLY A 71 -6.25 -9.41 0.47
C GLY A 71 -7.40 -10.42 0.35
N LYS A 72 -7.85 -10.71 -0.88
CA LYS A 72 -8.87 -11.76 -1.14
C LYS A 72 -8.37 -13.16 -0.77
N TYR A 73 -7.07 -13.45 -0.91
CA TYR A 73 -6.49 -14.76 -0.59
C TYR A 73 -6.11 -14.93 0.88
N THR A 74 -5.72 -13.86 1.58
CA THR A 74 -5.26 -13.96 2.98
C THR A 74 -6.37 -13.90 4.02
N GLY A 75 -7.61 -13.59 3.63
CA GLY A 75 -8.78 -13.83 4.47
C GLY A 75 -8.80 -13.13 5.85
N GLY A 76 -8.13 -11.99 6.04
CA GLY A 76 -8.36 -11.19 7.25
C GLY A 76 -7.38 -10.04 7.50
N PRO A 77 -7.67 -9.19 8.51
CA PRO A 77 -8.97 -8.57 8.76
C PRO A 77 -9.19 -7.49 7.68
N GLN A 78 -10.44 -7.31 7.26
CA GLN A 78 -10.89 -5.94 6.99
C GLN A 78 -10.51 -5.18 8.26
N LEU A 79 -9.51 -4.30 8.23
CA LEU A 79 -9.59 -3.11 9.09
C LEU A 79 -11.05 -2.69 8.94
N PRO A 80 -11.86 -2.64 10.02
CA PRO A 80 -13.26 -2.31 9.87
C PRO A 80 -13.28 -1.15 8.91
N ASP A 81 -13.96 -1.33 7.78
CA ASP A 81 -14.39 -0.17 7.02
C ASP A 81 -14.92 0.74 8.13
N GLU A 82 -14.24 1.86 8.42
CA GLU A 82 -14.99 2.98 8.96
C GLU A 82 -16.18 3.01 8.03
N PRO A 83 -17.40 2.74 8.55
CA PRO A 83 -18.53 2.42 7.71
C PRO A 83 -18.50 3.50 6.66
N MET A 84 -18.27 3.11 5.39
CA MET A 84 -18.32 4.04 4.29
C MET A 84 -19.71 4.63 4.44
N VAL A 85 -19.78 5.83 5.01
CA VAL A 85 -20.99 6.59 5.09
C VAL A 85 -21.22 6.86 3.63
N GLU A 86 -22.06 6.02 2.99
CA GLU A 86 -22.64 6.39 1.71
C GLU A 86 -23.06 7.83 1.90
N PRO A 87 -22.57 8.77 1.07
CA PRO A 87 -22.91 10.16 1.26
C PRO A 87 -24.43 10.23 1.22
N MET A 88 -25.06 10.35 2.39
CA MET A 88 -26.48 10.54 2.49
C MET A 88 -26.75 11.79 1.68
N ASP A 89 -27.69 11.69 0.73
CA ASP A 89 -28.11 12.83 -0.07
C ASP A 89 -28.34 14.00 0.89
N ALA A 90 -27.55 15.07 0.76
CA ALA A 90 -27.49 16.16 1.73
C ALA A 90 -28.89 16.76 2.00
N LYS A 91 -29.83 16.58 1.06
CA LYS A 91 -31.24 16.95 1.24
C LYS A 91 -31.93 16.16 2.35
N LYS A 92 -31.62 14.87 2.50
CA LYS A 92 -32.17 13.97 3.52
C LYS A 92 -31.62 14.34 4.90
N GLU A 93 -30.32 14.64 4.98
CA GLU A 93 -29.67 15.08 6.22
C GLU A 93 -30.20 16.45 6.69
N ILE A 94 -30.33 17.42 5.77
CA ILE A 94 -30.98 18.71 6.04
C ILE A 94 -32.43 18.52 6.49
N GLY A 95 -33.15 17.56 5.91
CA GLY A 95 -34.53 17.22 6.29
C GLY A 95 -34.64 16.72 7.73
N MET A 96 -33.79 15.77 8.12
CA MET A 96 -33.77 15.21 9.47
C MET A 96 -33.37 16.28 10.51
N LEU A 97 -32.34 17.07 10.23
CA LEU A 97 -31.88 18.14 11.13
C LEU A 97 -32.95 19.22 11.32
N LYS A 98 -33.68 19.60 10.27
CA LYS A 98 -34.80 20.55 10.38
C LYS A 98 -35.92 20.03 11.26
N GLN A 99 -36.25 18.74 11.13
CA GLN A 99 -37.29 18.11 11.92
C GLN A 99 -36.91 18.04 13.41
N GLU A 100 -35.63 17.75 13.70
CA GLU A 100 -35.10 17.73 15.07
C GLU A 100 -35.10 19.14 15.70
N ILE A 101 -34.69 20.17 14.94
CA ILE A 101 -34.78 21.56 15.39
C ILE A 101 -36.23 21.94 15.71
N GLU A 102 -37.20 21.53 14.88
CA GLU A 102 -38.61 21.86 15.10
C GLU A 102 -39.15 21.19 16.38
N ILE A 103 -38.76 19.94 16.65
CA ILE A 103 -39.15 19.22 17.87
C ILE A 103 -38.56 19.91 19.11
N LEU A 104 -37.27 20.25 19.07
CA LEU A 104 -36.59 20.93 20.16
C LEU A 104 -37.17 22.32 20.43
N GLN A 105 -37.52 23.08 19.38
CA GLN A 105 -38.17 24.38 19.50
C GLN A 105 -39.59 24.29 20.07
N LYS A 106 -40.33 23.21 19.76
CA LYS A 106 -41.66 22.95 20.34
C LYS A 106 -41.59 22.53 21.82
N GLY A 107 -40.52 21.82 22.23
CA GLY A 107 -40.28 21.46 23.62
C GLY A 107 -39.78 22.60 24.52
N LEU A 108 -39.42 23.75 23.92
CA LEU A 108 -38.96 24.97 24.60
C LEU A 108 -40.08 26.02 24.79
N ARG A 109 -41.35 25.65 24.53
CA ARG A 109 -42.55 26.44 24.84
C ARG A 109 -43.32 25.88 26.01
#